data_AF-A0A941GMZ6-F1
#
_entry.id   AF-A0A941GMZ6-F1
#
_cell.length_a   1.000
_cell.length_b   1.000
_cell.length_c   1.000
_cell.angle_alpha   90.00
_cell.angle_beta   90.00
_cell.angle_gamma   90.00
#
_symmetry.space_group_name_H-M   'P 1'
#
loop_
_entity.id
_entity.type
_entity.pdbx_description
1 polymer ?
#
loop_
_entity_poly.entity_id
_entity_poly.type
_entity_poly.pdbx_seq_one_letter_code
_entity_poly.pdbx_strand_id
1 'polypeptide(L)' 'MIEVTELRVGEYKVPVPPGLSELLKDCWVKNRVIPKIVEEYESKTIRRDGQLITILSKKR' A
#
# COMPACT_ATOMS: atom_id res chain seq x y z
N MET A 1 -9.92 -2.83 7.88
CA MET A 1 -9.56 -3.85 8.88
C MET A 1 -9.73 -5.19 8.20
N ILE A 2 -8.69 -6.02 8.16
CA ILE A 2 -8.76 -7.37 7.57
C ILE A 2 -9.08 -8.33 8.71
N GLU A 3 -10.05 -9.21 8.51
CA GLU A 3 -10.48 -10.22 9.47
C GLU A 3 -10.16 -11.61 8.90
N VAL A 4 -9.50 -12.45 9.69
CA VAL A 4 -9.21 -13.84 9.32
C VAL A 4 -10.39 -14.71 9.74
N THR A 5 -11.15 -15.20 8.77
CA THR A 5 -12.35 -16.03 9.00
C THR A 5 -12.10 -17.52 8.82
N GLU A 6 -11.04 -17.90 8.10
CA GLU A 6 -10.67 -19.28 7.84
C GLU A 6 -9.16 -19.44 7.70
N LEU A 7 -8.64 -20.56 8.23
CA LEU A 7 -7.24 -20.96 8.10
C LEU A 7 -7.17 -22.42 7.61
N ARG A 8 -6.25 -22.71 6.69
CA ARG A 8 -6.01 -24.06 6.16
C ARG A 8 -4.53 -24.40 6.22
N VAL A 9 -4.22 -25.67 6.51
CA VAL A 9 -2.88 -26.24 6.41
C VAL A 9 -2.94 -27.38 5.40
N GLY A 10 -2.41 -27.13 4.20
CA GLY A 10 -2.68 -27.99 3.04
C GLY A 10 -4.17 -28.02 2.70
N GLU A 11 -4.76 -29.21 2.71
CA GLU A 11 -6.19 -29.41 2.44
C GLU A 11 -7.08 -29.35 3.70
N TYR A 12 -6.49 -29.27 4.89
CA TYR A 12 -7.23 -29.36 6.15
C TYR A 12 -7.60 -27.97 6.68
N LYS A 13 -8.87 -27.81 7.07
CA LYS A 13 -9.35 -26.62 7.78
C LYS A 13 -8.94 -26.70 9.26
N VAL A 14 -8.29 -25.65 9.75
CA VAL A 14 -7.84 -25.54 11.14
C VAL A 14 -8.54 -24.37 11.82
N PRO A 15 -8.73 -24.41 13.16
CA PRO A 15 -9.34 -23.30 13.87
C PRO A 15 -8.49 -22.04 13.73
N VAL A 16 -9.15 -20.90 13.54
CA VAL A 16 -8.49 -19.59 13.55
C VAL A 16 -8.10 -19.28 15.00
N PRO A 17 -6.81 -19.06 15.30
CA PRO A 17 -6.38 -18.69 16.64
C PRO A 17 -6.99 -17.35 17.07
N PRO A 18 -7.41 -17.21 18.34
CA PRO A 18 -7.83 -15.91 18.87
C PRO A 18 -6.67 -14.92 18.79
N GLY A 19 -6.91 -13.69 18.33
CA GLY A 19 -5.86 -12.68 18.20
C GLY A 19 -5.15 -12.65 16.83
N LEU A 20 -5.43 -13.59 15.91
CA LEU A 20 -4.73 -13.65 14.62
C LEU A 20 -5.05 -12.43 13.74
N SER A 21 -6.30 -11.99 13.73
CA SER A 21 -6.72 -10.79 12.99
C SER A 21 -6.02 -9.54 13.52
N GLU A 22 -5.87 -9.43 14.84
CA GLU A 22 -5.20 -8.33 15.53
C GLU A 22 -3.69 -8.33 15.26
N LEU A 23 -3.07 -9.50 15.25
CA LEU A 23 -1.65 -9.65 14.95
C LEU A 23 -1.32 -9.18 13.53
N LEU A 24 -2.21 -9.49 12.58
CA LEU A 24 -1.94 -9.23 11.17
C LEU A 24 -2.55 -7.91 10.64
N LYS A 25 -3.21 -7.14 11.51
CA LYS A 25 -3.95 -5.92 11.14
C LYS A 25 -3.13 -4.91 10.31
N ASP A 26 -1.83 -4.82 10.58
CA ASP A 26 -0.91 -3.87 9.95
C ASP A 26 0.02 -4.53 8.92
N CYS A 27 -0.01 -5.87 8.78
CA CYS A 27 0.90 -6.61 7.90
C CYS A 27 0.63 -6.35 6.41
N TRP A 28 -0.62 -6.02 6.04
CA TRP A 28 -1.01 -5.70 4.65
C TRP A 28 -1.12 -4.21 4.39
N VAL A 29 -0.91 -3.38 5.42
CA VAL A 29 -0.86 -1.94 5.23
C VAL A 29 0.55 -1.61 4.78
N LYS A 30 0.72 -1.29 3.49
CA LYS A 30 1.92 -0.57 3.05
C LYS A 30 1.89 0.80 3.71
N ASN A 31 2.50 0.91 4.90
CA ASN A 31 2.82 2.19 5.50
C ASN A 31 3.89 2.85 4.62
N ARG A 32 3.43 3.49 3.55
CA ARG A 32 4.30 4.26 2.67
C ARG A 32 4.73 5.47 3.46
N VAL A 33 5.95 5.43 3.97
CA VAL A 33 6.62 6.63 4.49
C VAL A 33 6.83 7.52 3.27
N ILE A 34 5.91 8.46 3.06
CA ILE A 34 6.07 9.49 2.04
C ILE A 34 7.12 10.46 2.58
N PRO A 35 8.32 10.56 1.98
CA PRO A 35 9.32 11.49 2.45
C PRO A 35 8.79 12.92 2.30
N LYS A 36 9.08 13.80 3.28
CA LYS A 36 8.62 15.21 3.27
C LYS A 36 8.94 15.95 1.97
N ILE A 37 10.05 15.60 1.32
CA ILE A 37 10.44 16.18 0.03
C ILE A 37 9.37 15.96 -1.06
N VAL A 38 8.55 14.91 -0.99
CA VAL A 38 7.46 14.70 -1.97
C VAL A 38 6.37 15.76 -1.80
N GLU A 39 6.17 16.30 -0.60
CA GLU A 39 5.19 17.36 -0.35
C GLU A 39 5.64 18.70 -0.92
N GLU A 40 6.96 18.92 -1.05
CA GLU A 40 7.57 20.13 -1.61
C GLU A 40 7.42 20.22 -3.14
N TYR A 41 7.09 19.14 -3.82
CA TYR A 41 7.01 19.09 -5.28
C TYR A 41 5.60 18.73 -5.75
N GLU A 42 5.19 19.29 -6.88
CA GLU A 42 4.01 18.93 -7.64
C GLU A 42 4.45 18.08 -8.84
N SER A 43 3.79 16.94 -9.04
CA SER A 43 4.05 16.03 -10.16
C SER A 43 2.92 16.15 -11.18
N LYS A 44 3.27 16.48 -12.44
CA LYS A 44 2.33 16.52 -13.56
C LYS A 44 2.83 15.64 -14.71
N THR A 45 2.05 14.63 -15.06
CA THR A 45 2.32 13.80 -16.24
C THR A 45 1.60 14.38 -17.45
N ILE A 46 2.34 14.66 -18.52
CA ILE A 46 1.81 15.15 -19.79
C ILE A 46 2.18 14.20 -20.92
N ARG A 47 1.33 14.11 -21.95
CA ARG A 47 1.67 13.42 -23.19
C ARG A 47 2.27 14.42 -24.16
N ARG A 48 3.51 14.20 -24.59
CA ARG A 48 4.24 15.06 -25.53
C ARG A 48 4.91 14.17 -26.57
N ASP A 49 4.67 14.46 -27.84
CA ASP A 49 5.24 13.73 -28.98
C ASP A 49 5.02 12.20 -28.89
N GLY A 50 3.82 11.80 -28.46
CA GLY A 50 3.43 10.40 -28.29
C GLY A 50 3.96 9.73 -27.00
N GLN A 51 4.88 10.36 -26.28
CA GLN A 51 5.48 9.85 -25.04
C GLN A 51 4.82 10.45 -23.78
N LEU A 52 4.85 9.69 -22.68
CA LEU A 52 4.45 10.20 -21.36
C LEU A 52 5.67 10.80 -20.67
N ILE A 53 5.61 12.09 -20.35
CA ILE A 53 6.66 12.82 -19.63
C ILE A 53 6.10 13.25 -18.27
N THR A 54 6.83 12.95 -17.20
CA THR A 54 6.51 13.43 -15.84
C THR A 54 7.36 14.63 -15.50
N ILE A 55 6.71 15.75 -15.18
CA ILE A 55 7.36 16.99 -14.75
C ILE A 55 7.20 17.11 -13.23
N LEU A 56 8.32 17.34 -12.54
CA LEU A 56 8.35 17.64 -11.11
C LEU A 56 8.67 19.12 -10.91
N SER A 57 7.76 19.87 -10.28
CA SER A 57 7.91 21.31 -10.02
C SER A 57 7.91 21.58 -8.53
N LYS A 58 8.90 22.31 -8.01
CA LYS A 58 8.91 22.70 -6.59
C LYS A 58 7.78 23.72 -6.34
N LYS A 59 6.95 23.47 -5.32
CA LYS A 59 5.89 24.40 -4.86
C LYS A 59 6.57 25.68 -4.34
N ARG A 60 6.03 26.84 -4.73
CA ARG A 60 6.49 28.15 -4.25
C ARG A 60 5.92 28.48 -2.88
#